data_AF-A0AAW2KI35-F1
#
_entry.id   AF-A0AAW2KI35-F1
#
_cell.length_a   1.000
_cell.length_b   1.000
_cell.length_c   1.000
_cell.angle_alpha   90.00
_cell.angle_beta   90.00
_cell.angle_gamma   90.00
#
_symmetry.space_group_name_H-M   'P 1'
#
loop_
_entity.id
_entity.type
_entity.pdbx_description
1 polymer ?
#
loop_
_entity_poly.entity_id
_entity_poly.type
_entity_poly.pdbx_seq_one_letter_code
_entity_poly.pdbx_strand_id
1 'polypeptide(L)'
;MEPGILALLNDTNATIWSSNISRSVQNPVAQLLDSGNLVVRNATDDNPENYLWQSFDYPTDTFLPGMNFGWNFVTGINTYLSSWKTNEDPAPGDYAYFMDTTGYPQIFMTKNKVEQIRIGPWNGLRFSGTTNAIEDPTYKLIMVMNENEVNYREETIDRSVISRFTLSQSGVAQRWTWVDRTQEWVIYLNVPADNCDNYKLCGAYGSCNIAKSPSCECLDKFEPKDPESWVRADWLSGCIRKTNLSCQGDVFLKYSGIKLPDARHTRHNESLTLEECRAECLRNCSCTYTRWTWASQVDAFFGLRT
;
A
#
# COMPACT_ATOMS: atom_id res chain seq x y z
N MET A 1 -31.00 -12.77 21.06
CA MET A 1 -29.85 -11.94 20.68
C MET A 1 -29.40 -11.17 21.89
N GLU A 2 -28.09 -11.11 22.15
CA GLU A 2 -27.56 -10.28 23.22
C GLU A 2 -27.65 -8.79 22.83
N PRO A 3 -27.91 -7.87 23.78
CA PRO A 3 -27.94 -6.45 23.50
C PRO A 3 -26.62 -5.96 22.89
N GLY A 4 -26.71 -5.24 21.77
CA GLY A 4 -25.55 -4.66 21.09
C GLY A 4 -24.98 -5.47 19.94
N ILE A 5 -25.49 -6.66 19.66
CA ILE A 5 -25.11 -7.41 18.46
C ILE A 5 -25.96 -6.92 17.27
N LEU A 6 -25.31 -6.42 16.22
CA LEU A 6 -25.95 -6.20 14.93
C LEU A 6 -26.03 -7.57 14.22
N ALA A 7 -27.23 -8.03 13.85
CA ALA A 7 -27.41 -9.27 13.11
C ALA A 7 -28.34 -9.10 11.92
N LEU A 8 -28.03 -9.86 10.87
CA LEU A 8 -28.86 -10.00 9.68
C LEU A 8 -29.45 -11.40 9.68
N LEU A 9 -30.78 -11.48 9.58
CA LEU A 9 -31.54 -12.73 9.59
C LEU A 9 -32.14 -13.00 8.22
N ASN A 10 -32.31 -14.28 7.86
CA ASN A 10 -33.08 -14.67 6.68
C ASN A 10 -34.59 -14.79 6.99
N ASP A 11 -35.36 -15.25 6.01
CA ASP A 11 -36.81 -15.49 6.08
C ASP A 11 -37.20 -16.56 7.11
N THR A 12 -36.29 -17.47 7.47
CA THR A 12 -36.49 -18.48 8.50
C THR A 12 -36.00 -18.07 9.90
N ASN A 13 -35.65 -16.79 10.09
CA ASN A 13 -35.03 -16.24 11.31
C ASN A 13 -33.67 -16.83 11.67
N ALA A 14 -32.99 -17.49 10.73
CA ALA A 14 -31.61 -17.93 10.90
C ALA A 14 -30.65 -16.75 10.66
N THR A 15 -29.62 -16.64 11.52
CA THR A 15 -28.58 -15.61 11.39
C THR A 15 -27.68 -15.92 10.20
N ILE A 16 -27.61 -15.00 9.24
CA ILE A 16 -26.72 -15.09 8.08
C ILE A 16 -25.43 -14.27 8.27
N TRP A 17 -25.48 -13.23 9.10
CA TRP A 17 -24.33 -12.44 9.49
C TRP A 17 -24.57 -11.79 10.85
N SER A 18 -23.51 -11.59 11.63
CA SER A 18 -23.56 -10.79 12.86
C SER A 18 -22.23 -10.11 13.15
N SER A 19 -22.28 -8.93 13.74
CA SER A 19 -21.09 -8.24 14.26
C SER A 19 -20.45 -9.08 15.36
N ASN A 20 -19.12 -9.21 15.33
CA ASN A 20 -18.37 -9.80 16.43
C ASN A 20 -18.08 -8.72 17.48
N ILE A 21 -18.76 -8.76 18.62
CA ILE A 21 -18.53 -7.84 19.74
C ILE A 21 -17.98 -8.61 20.94
N SER A 22 -17.06 -8.00 21.67
CA SER A 22 -16.42 -8.61 22.85
C SER A 22 -16.98 -8.13 24.18
N ARG A 23 -17.77 -7.05 24.19
CA ARG A 23 -18.29 -6.42 25.41
C ARG A 23 -19.74 -6.00 25.25
N SER A 24 -20.47 -6.05 26.36
CA SER A 24 -21.86 -5.59 26.46
C SER A 24 -21.92 -4.17 27.04
N VAL A 25 -22.92 -3.40 26.62
CA VAL A 25 -23.19 -2.04 27.13
C VAL A 25 -24.66 -1.92 27.50
N GLN A 26 -24.98 -0.93 28.34
CA GLN A 26 -26.34 -0.74 28.85
C GLN A 26 -27.35 -0.34 27.76
N ASN A 27 -26.99 0.64 26.92
CA ASN A 27 -27.89 1.21 25.91
C ASN A 27 -27.25 1.16 24.51
N PRO A 28 -27.14 -0.02 23.89
CA PRO A 28 -26.52 -0.14 22.58
C PRO A 28 -27.39 0.49 21.49
N VAL A 29 -26.75 1.26 20.61
CA VAL A 29 -27.37 1.86 19.42
C VAL A 29 -26.52 1.57 18.18
N ALA A 30 -27.19 1.34 17.05
CA ALA A 30 -26.57 1.32 15.74
C ALA A 30 -26.78 2.69 15.08
N GLN A 31 -25.70 3.31 14.59
CA GLN A 31 -25.73 4.65 14.02
C GLN A 31 -24.88 4.71 12.75
N LEU A 32 -25.43 5.28 11.67
CA LEU A 32 -24.65 5.69 10.51
C LEU A 32 -24.16 7.12 10.74
N LEU A 33 -22.84 7.31 10.73
CA LEU A 33 -22.20 8.62 10.88
C LEU A 33 -22.12 9.34 9.52
N ASP A 34 -21.94 10.67 9.55
CA ASP A 34 -21.78 11.49 8.33
C ASP A 34 -20.54 11.10 7.49
N SER A 35 -19.57 10.42 8.10
CA SER A 35 -18.41 9.84 7.39
C SER A 35 -18.78 8.62 6.54
N GLY A 36 -19.97 8.06 6.72
CA GLY A 36 -20.38 6.77 6.16
C GLY A 36 -20.01 5.56 7.04
N ASN A 37 -19.39 5.77 8.19
CA ASN A 37 -19.08 4.69 9.14
C ASN A 37 -20.37 4.25 9.86
N LEU A 38 -20.77 2.99 9.70
CA LEU A 38 -21.83 2.38 10.48
C LEU A 38 -21.23 1.82 11.77
N VAL A 39 -21.64 2.35 12.91
CA VAL A 39 -21.08 2.01 14.22
C VAL A 39 -22.13 1.43 15.14
N VAL A 40 -21.68 0.54 16.03
CA VAL A 40 -22.44 0.13 17.20
C VAL A 40 -21.75 0.70 18.43
N ARG A 41 -22.48 1.44 19.27
CA ARG A 41 -21.93 2.13 20.45
C ARG A 41 -22.93 2.19 21.60
N ASN A 42 -22.47 2.62 22.77
CA ASN A 42 -23.37 2.99 23.86
C ASN A 42 -23.97 4.38 23.58
N ALA A 43 -25.28 4.56 23.74
CA ALA A 43 -25.98 5.81 23.46
C ALA A 43 -25.47 7.01 24.27
N THR A 44 -24.88 6.75 25.44
CA THR A 44 -24.34 7.76 26.34
C THR A 44 -22.83 7.97 26.18
N ASP A 45 -22.20 7.29 25.23
CA ASP A 45 -20.76 7.39 24.96
C ASP A 45 -20.54 7.70 23.47
N ASP A 46 -20.01 8.90 23.22
CA ASP A 46 -19.69 9.38 21.88
C ASP A 46 -18.20 9.22 21.55
N ASN A 47 -17.37 8.65 22.44
CA ASN A 47 -15.96 8.43 22.16
C ASN A 47 -15.78 7.35 21.08
N PRO A 48 -15.15 7.67 19.92
CA PRO A 48 -14.92 6.69 18.85
C PRO A 48 -14.06 5.49 19.26
N GLU A 49 -13.15 5.66 20.22
CA GLU A 49 -12.34 4.57 20.77
C GLU A 49 -13.21 3.54 21.53
N ASN A 50 -14.42 3.95 21.93
CA ASN A 50 -15.37 3.14 22.67
C ASN A 50 -16.47 2.52 21.80
N TYR A 51 -16.32 2.51 20.48
CA TYR A 51 -17.21 1.73 19.62
C TYR A 51 -17.10 0.23 19.94
N LEU A 52 -18.23 -0.47 19.81
CA LEU A 52 -18.32 -1.92 19.99
C LEU A 52 -17.99 -2.65 18.70
N TRP A 53 -18.36 -2.03 17.58
CA TRP A 53 -18.12 -2.49 16.23
C TRP A 53 -18.23 -1.29 15.28
N GLN A 54 -17.46 -1.30 14.19
CA GLN A 54 -17.56 -0.29 13.14
C GLN A 54 -17.32 -0.90 11.76
N SER A 55 -18.05 -0.42 10.75
CA SER A 55 -17.91 -0.91 9.38
C SER A 55 -16.58 -0.52 8.74
N PHE A 56 -15.94 0.57 9.21
CA PHE A 56 -14.64 1.01 8.71
C PHE A 56 -13.49 0.01 8.98
N ASP A 57 -13.67 -0.93 9.92
CA ASP A 57 -12.70 -2.01 10.15
C ASP A 57 -12.86 -3.18 9.16
N TYR A 58 -13.97 -3.21 8.41
CA TYR A 58 -14.33 -4.32 7.52
C TYR A 58 -14.79 -3.80 6.14
N PRO A 59 -13.95 -3.06 5.40
CA PRO A 59 -14.27 -2.63 4.04
C PRO A 59 -14.47 -3.80 3.08
N THR A 60 -15.15 -3.49 1.98
CA THR A 60 -15.33 -4.37 0.83
C THR A 60 -14.27 -4.05 -0.23
N ASP A 61 -14.69 -3.48 -1.36
CA ASP A 61 -13.87 -3.05 -2.48
C ASP A 61 -13.51 -1.56 -2.40
N THR A 62 -14.11 -0.83 -1.46
CA THR A 62 -14.05 0.63 -1.39
C THR A 62 -13.40 1.10 -0.09
N PHE A 63 -12.46 2.03 -0.23
CA PHE A 63 -11.85 2.82 0.84
C PHE A 63 -12.36 4.27 0.76
N LEU A 64 -12.83 4.77 1.90
CA LEU A 64 -13.37 6.13 2.06
C LEU A 64 -12.42 6.99 2.91
N PRO A 65 -12.44 8.33 2.75
CA PRO A 65 -11.75 9.23 3.67
C PRO A 65 -12.14 8.97 5.13
N GLY A 66 -11.15 8.98 6.03
CA GLY A 66 -11.31 8.68 7.45
C GLY A 66 -11.20 7.21 7.84
N MET A 67 -11.15 6.28 6.87
CA MET A 67 -10.85 4.88 7.14
C MET A 67 -9.35 4.69 7.43
N ASN A 68 -9.01 3.74 8.29
CA ASN A 68 -7.63 3.29 8.50
C ASN A 68 -7.35 2.07 7.60
N PHE A 69 -6.34 2.13 6.75
CA PHE A 69 -5.92 1.02 5.88
C PHE A 69 -4.60 0.43 6.39
N GLY A 70 -4.58 -0.86 6.68
CA GLY A 70 -3.42 -1.57 7.23
C GLY A 70 -3.75 -2.30 8.53
N TRP A 71 -2.74 -2.45 9.38
CA TRP A 71 -2.80 -3.29 10.57
C TRP A 71 -3.00 -2.50 11.85
N ASN A 72 -3.91 -2.99 12.68
CA ASN A 72 -3.95 -2.71 14.10
C ASN A 72 -3.55 -4.00 14.85
N PHE A 73 -2.34 -4.04 15.40
CA PHE A 73 -1.79 -5.23 16.04
C PHE A 73 -2.38 -5.52 17.42
N VAL A 74 -2.94 -4.50 18.08
CA VAL A 74 -3.61 -4.64 19.38
C VAL A 74 -4.92 -5.42 19.23
N THR A 75 -5.72 -5.09 18.21
CA THR A 75 -7.02 -5.74 17.92
C THR A 75 -6.88 -6.96 17.01
N GLY A 76 -5.76 -7.08 16.29
CA GLY A 76 -5.54 -8.10 15.26
C GLY A 76 -6.30 -7.83 13.96
N ILE A 77 -6.88 -6.64 13.78
CA ILE A 77 -7.62 -6.26 12.58
C ILE A 77 -6.64 -5.82 11.49
N ASN A 78 -6.80 -6.42 10.30
CA ASN A 78 -6.14 -5.98 9.08
C ASN A 78 -7.18 -5.43 8.12
N THR A 79 -7.14 -4.13 7.89
CA THR A 79 -8.03 -3.43 6.97
C THR A 79 -7.40 -3.40 5.58
N TYR A 80 -8.04 -4.10 4.63
CA TYR A 80 -7.60 -4.21 3.24
C TYR A 80 -8.80 -4.22 2.29
N LEU A 81 -8.59 -3.98 1.01
CA LEU A 81 -9.66 -4.05 0.01
C LEU A 81 -9.67 -5.39 -0.70
N SER A 82 -10.87 -5.91 -0.95
CA SER A 82 -11.12 -7.08 -1.79
C SER A 82 -12.05 -6.68 -2.93
N SER A 83 -11.67 -6.97 -4.17
CA SER A 83 -12.54 -6.69 -5.32
C SER A 83 -13.85 -7.47 -5.21
N TRP A 84 -14.91 -6.99 -5.85
CA TRP A 84 -16.04 -7.85 -6.15
C TRP A 84 -15.65 -8.96 -7.13
N LYS A 85 -16.36 -10.08 -7.08
CA LYS A 85 -16.17 -11.20 -7.99
C LYS A 85 -16.62 -10.84 -9.40
N THR A 86 -17.79 -10.23 -9.53
CA THR A 86 -18.20 -9.54 -10.76
C THR A 86 -18.87 -8.20 -10.45
N ASN A 87 -19.18 -7.39 -11.46
CA ASN A 87 -19.94 -6.14 -11.31
C ASN A 87 -21.35 -6.37 -10.75
N GLU A 88 -21.87 -7.60 -10.84
CA GLU A 88 -23.18 -8.03 -10.37
C GLU A 88 -23.12 -8.95 -9.13
N ASP A 89 -21.94 -9.47 -8.78
CA ASP A 89 -21.71 -10.37 -7.65
C ASP A 89 -20.73 -9.74 -6.65
N PRO A 90 -21.22 -9.17 -5.52
CA PRO A 90 -20.40 -8.50 -4.52
C PRO A 90 -19.63 -9.46 -3.61
N ALA A 91 -19.70 -10.77 -3.85
CA ALA A 91 -18.85 -11.72 -3.15
C ALA A 91 -17.36 -11.38 -3.36
N PRO A 92 -16.46 -11.74 -2.41
CA PRO A 92 -15.03 -11.53 -2.57
C PRO A 92 -14.50 -12.13 -3.87
N GLY A 93 -13.84 -11.30 -4.67
CA GLY A 93 -13.21 -11.66 -5.93
C GLY A 93 -11.74 -12.04 -5.77
N ASP A 94 -11.05 -12.08 -6.92
CA ASP A 94 -9.68 -12.60 -6.99
C ASP A 94 -8.62 -11.57 -6.58
N TYR A 95 -8.95 -10.27 -6.58
CA TYR A 95 -7.98 -9.21 -6.33
C TYR A 95 -8.08 -8.69 -4.89
N ALA A 96 -6.91 -8.49 -4.28
CA ALA A 96 -6.79 -7.88 -2.97
C ALA A 96 -5.72 -6.79 -2.96
N TYR A 97 -6.01 -5.66 -2.31
CA TYR A 97 -5.11 -4.52 -2.12
C TYR A 97 -4.88 -4.33 -0.63
N PHE A 98 -3.64 -4.49 -0.16
CA PHE A 98 -3.34 -4.60 1.27
C PHE A 98 -1.96 -4.04 1.63
N MET A 99 -1.77 -3.76 2.92
CA MET A 99 -0.48 -3.38 3.49
C MET A 99 0.29 -4.60 3.98
N ASP A 100 1.48 -4.80 3.43
CA ASP A 100 2.46 -5.81 3.86
C ASP A 100 3.44 -5.19 4.85
N THR A 101 3.56 -5.83 6.02
CA THR A 101 4.40 -5.39 7.15
C THR A 101 5.54 -6.37 7.45
N THR A 102 5.82 -7.33 6.55
CA THR A 102 6.87 -8.35 6.73
C THR A 102 8.27 -7.75 6.89
N GLY A 103 8.55 -6.62 6.24
CA GLY A 103 9.78 -5.84 6.39
C GLY A 103 9.44 -4.37 6.67
N TYR A 104 10.00 -3.44 5.91
CA TYR A 104 9.50 -2.06 5.97
C TYR A 104 8.12 -1.97 5.28
N PRO A 105 7.09 -1.33 5.89
CA PRO A 105 5.72 -1.36 5.38
C PRO A 105 5.57 -0.92 3.93
N GLN A 106 4.84 -1.70 3.13
CA GLN A 106 4.59 -1.47 1.71
C GLN A 106 3.15 -1.85 1.33
N ILE A 107 2.67 -1.33 0.20
CA ILE A 107 1.37 -1.74 -0.34
C ILE A 107 1.55 -2.62 -1.58
N PHE A 108 0.74 -3.68 -1.63
CA PHE A 108 0.65 -4.61 -2.75
C PHE A 108 -0.78 -4.76 -3.25
N MET A 109 -0.89 -5.08 -4.54
CA MET A 109 -2.08 -5.67 -5.13
C MET A 109 -1.75 -7.09 -5.59
N THR A 110 -2.61 -8.04 -5.24
CA THR A 110 -2.49 -9.44 -5.66
C THR A 110 -3.70 -9.86 -6.47
N LYS A 111 -3.53 -10.89 -7.29
CA LYS A 111 -4.58 -11.69 -7.91
C LYS A 111 -4.39 -13.12 -7.47
N ASN A 112 -5.38 -13.75 -6.82
CA ASN A 112 -5.28 -15.12 -6.32
C ASN A 112 -3.99 -15.36 -5.50
N LYS A 113 -3.64 -14.39 -4.64
CA LYS A 113 -2.43 -14.36 -3.80
C LYS A 113 -1.10 -14.22 -4.56
N VAL A 114 -1.13 -14.04 -5.88
CA VAL A 114 0.07 -13.75 -6.70
C VAL A 114 0.21 -12.24 -6.84
N GLU A 115 1.36 -11.68 -6.48
CA GLU A 115 1.62 -10.24 -6.59
C GLU A 115 1.55 -9.77 -8.05
N GLN A 116 0.72 -8.77 -8.30
CA GLN A 116 0.57 -8.14 -9.61
C GLN A 116 1.22 -6.75 -9.61
N ILE A 117 1.01 -5.99 -8.54
CA ILE A 117 1.48 -4.61 -8.41
C ILE A 117 2.06 -4.42 -7.02
N ARG A 118 3.13 -3.64 -6.94
CA ARG A 118 3.69 -3.15 -5.69
C ARG A 118 3.75 -1.64 -5.73
N ILE A 119 3.01 -0.95 -4.87
CA ILE A 119 3.08 0.52 -4.75
C ILE A 119 4.40 0.91 -4.07
N GLY A 120 4.88 0.07 -3.17
CA GLY A 120 6.20 0.20 -2.53
C GLY A 120 6.12 0.85 -1.15
N PRO A 121 7.29 1.10 -0.54
CA PRO A 121 7.35 1.51 0.86
C PRO A 121 6.94 2.96 1.05
N TRP A 122 6.49 3.28 2.27
CA TRP A 122 6.36 4.66 2.72
C TRP A 122 7.73 5.37 2.72
N ASN A 123 7.75 6.65 2.32
CA ASN A 123 8.98 7.46 2.26
C ASN A 123 8.96 8.68 3.20
N GLY A 124 8.00 8.75 4.11
CA GLY A 124 7.77 9.92 4.97
C GLY A 124 6.70 10.89 4.46
N LEU A 125 6.39 10.84 3.16
CA LEU A 125 5.43 11.76 2.50
C LEU A 125 4.36 11.02 1.70
N ARG A 126 4.73 9.95 1.00
CA ARG A 126 3.86 9.12 0.16
C ARG A 126 4.44 7.71 0.00
N PHE A 127 3.68 6.80 -0.59
CA PHE A 127 4.22 5.51 -1.03
C PHE A 127 5.05 5.69 -2.31
N SER A 128 6.20 5.03 -2.39
CA SER A 128 7.24 5.36 -3.40
C SER A 128 6.81 5.26 -4.87
N GLY A 129 5.80 4.44 -5.18
CA GLY A 129 5.27 4.24 -6.52
C GLY A 129 3.98 5.00 -6.80
N THR A 130 3.58 5.91 -5.91
CA THR A 130 2.44 6.80 -6.19
C THR A 130 2.86 7.89 -7.18
N THR A 131 2.03 8.11 -8.19
CA THR A 131 2.25 9.11 -9.24
C THR A 131 1.73 10.51 -8.84
N ASN A 132 0.87 10.60 -7.84
CA ASN A 132 0.28 11.86 -7.38
C ASN A 132 1.31 12.84 -6.86
N ALA A 133 1.04 14.14 -7.04
CA ALA A 133 1.87 15.21 -6.50
C ALA A 133 2.11 15.03 -4.99
N ILE A 134 3.27 15.47 -4.51
CA ILE A 134 3.61 15.43 -3.08
C ILE A 134 2.59 16.25 -2.26
N GLU A 135 2.09 17.34 -2.84
CA GLU A 135 1.01 18.16 -2.29
C GLU A 135 -0.22 18.01 -3.19
N ASP A 136 -1.10 17.08 -2.85
CA ASP A 136 -2.41 16.96 -3.48
C ASP A 136 -3.37 17.98 -2.83
N PRO A 137 -4.10 18.80 -3.60
CA PRO A 137 -4.99 19.82 -3.03
C PRO A 137 -6.28 19.23 -2.44
N THR A 138 -6.58 17.95 -2.70
CA THR A 138 -7.86 17.32 -2.35
C THR A 138 -7.77 16.46 -1.08
N TYR A 139 -6.64 15.81 -0.84
CA TYR A 139 -6.45 14.96 0.35
C TYR A 139 -5.00 14.90 0.81
N LYS A 140 -4.80 14.53 2.07
CA LYS A 140 -3.48 14.20 2.65
C LYS A 140 -3.46 12.78 3.19
N LEU A 141 -2.29 12.14 3.08
CA LEU A 141 -2.03 10.84 3.69
C LEU A 141 -1.44 11.03 5.08
N ILE A 142 -1.99 10.32 6.06
CA ILE A 142 -1.43 10.25 7.42
C ILE A 142 -1.03 8.81 7.66
N MET A 143 0.27 8.58 7.83
CA MET A 143 0.83 7.27 8.16
C MET A 143 1.06 7.20 9.66
N VAL A 144 0.60 6.10 10.28
CA VAL A 144 0.98 5.72 11.63
C VAL A 144 1.80 4.44 11.54
N MET A 145 2.97 4.44 12.17
CA MET A 145 3.89 3.30 12.20
C MET A 145 4.52 3.21 13.58
N ASN A 146 4.04 2.29 14.40
CA ASN A 146 4.57 2.01 15.73
C ASN A 146 4.31 0.53 16.10
N GLU A 147 4.60 0.17 17.35
CA GLU A 147 4.44 -1.19 17.88
C GLU A 147 2.98 -1.68 17.95
N ASN A 148 2.01 -0.77 18.02
CA ASN A 148 0.59 -1.07 18.15
C ASN A 148 -0.13 -1.12 16.80
N GLU A 149 0.30 -0.29 15.84
CA GLU A 149 -0.34 -0.19 14.55
C GLU A 149 0.58 0.27 13.43
N VAL A 150 0.29 -0.23 12.24
CA VAL A 150 0.91 0.21 10.99
C VAL A 150 -0.20 0.35 9.97
N ASN A 151 -0.68 1.59 9.80
CA ASN A 151 -1.76 1.91 8.88
C ASN A 151 -1.58 3.30 8.30
N TYR A 152 -2.30 3.59 7.21
CA TYR A 152 -2.49 4.96 6.76
C TYR A 152 -3.97 5.30 6.66
N ARG A 153 -4.28 6.57 6.83
CA ARG A 153 -5.61 7.12 6.55
C ARG A 153 -5.52 8.28 5.58
N GLU A 154 -6.61 8.49 4.86
CA GLU A 154 -6.78 9.64 3.99
C GLU A 154 -7.67 10.65 4.69
N GLU A 155 -7.18 11.88 4.84
CA GLU A 155 -7.99 13.00 5.29
C GLU A 155 -8.26 13.93 4.13
N THR A 156 -9.54 14.22 3.88
CA THR A 156 -9.94 15.23 2.90
C THR A 156 -9.50 16.61 3.38
N ILE A 157 -8.86 17.38 2.50
CA ILE A 157 -8.45 18.76 2.78
C ILE A 157 -9.66 19.69 2.68
N ASP A 158 -10.40 19.60 1.58
CA ASP A 158 -11.65 20.32 1.37
C ASP A 158 -12.84 19.37 1.53
N ARG A 159 -13.61 19.55 2.61
CA ARG A 159 -14.77 18.71 2.92
C ARG A 159 -15.88 18.74 1.86
N SER A 160 -15.87 19.70 0.94
CA SER A 160 -16.79 19.70 -0.21
C SER A 160 -16.41 18.68 -1.28
N VAL A 161 -15.17 18.20 -1.28
CA VAL A 161 -14.69 17.18 -2.22
C VAL A 161 -15.15 15.80 -1.77
N ILE A 162 -16.07 15.21 -2.53
CA ILE A 162 -16.50 13.83 -2.35
C ILE A 162 -15.60 12.93 -3.19
N SER A 163 -14.88 12.02 -2.53
CA SER A 163 -13.93 11.10 -3.16
C SER A 163 -14.05 9.70 -2.58
N ARG A 164 -13.74 8.68 -3.38
CA ARG A 164 -13.61 7.28 -2.94
C ARG A 164 -12.50 6.57 -3.70
N PHE A 165 -11.88 5.55 -3.09
CA PHE A 165 -10.90 4.70 -3.74
C PHE A 165 -11.45 3.28 -3.84
N THR A 166 -11.55 2.70 -5.04
CA THR A 166 -12.21 1.41 -5.27
C THR A 166 -11.31 0.43 -6.00
N LEU A 167 -11.37 -0.86 -5.64
CA LEU A 167 -10.72 -1.94 -6.34
C LEU A 167 -11.72 -2.72 -7.21
N SER A 168 -11.59 -2.62 -8.53
CA SER A 168 -12.49 -3.30 -9.47
C SER A 168 -12.18 -4.80 -9.64
N GLN A 169 -13.17 -5.55 -10.15
CA GLN A 169 -13.06 -6.97 -10.52
C GLN A 169 -11.90 -7.29 -11.49
N SER A 170 -11.44 -6.29 -12.26
CA SER A 170 -10.38 -6.44 -13.27
C SER A 170 -8.98 -6.17 -12.70
N GLY A 171 -8.87 -5.87 -11.40
CA GLY A 171 -7.58 -5.56 -10.77
C GLY A 171 -7.09 -4.14 -11.05
N VAL A 172 -8.00 -3.20 -11.29
CA VAL A 172 -7.67 -1.78 -11.38
C VAL A 172 -8.22 -1.09 -10.14
N ALA A 173 -7.34 -0.47 -9.36
CA ALA A 173 -7.74 0.37 -8.25
C ALA A 173 -7.79 1.83 -8.70
N GLN A 174 -8.86 2.56 -8.35
CA GLN A 174 -9.11 3.90 -8.86
C GLN A 174 -9.58 4.83 -7.77
N ARG A 175 -9.03 6.05 -7.74
CA ARG A 175 -9.65 7.16 -7.03
C ARG A 175 -10.67 7.82 -7.94
N TRP A 176 -11.88 7.96 -7.43
CA TRP A 176 -12.97 8.67 -8.06
C TRP A 176 -13.25 9.95 -7.30
N THR A 177 -13.51 11.03 -8.03
CA THR A 177 -13.98 12.31 -7.48
C THR A 177 -15.34 12.62 -8.07
N TRP A 178 -16.28 13.03 -7.23
CA TRP A 178 -17.59 13.48 -7.69
C TRP A 178 -17.50 14.93 -8.16
N VAL A 179 -17.93 15.19 -9.38
CA VAL A 179 -17.98 16.55 -9.93
C VAL A 179 -19.41 17.05 -9.91
N ASP A 180 -19.70 17.97 -8.98
CA ASP A 180 -21.06 18.49 -8.78
C ASP A 180 -21.64 19.16 -10.04
N ARG A 181 -20.81 19.84 -10.83
CA ARG A 181 -21.25 20.47 -12.08
C ARG A 181 -21.82 19.47 -13.10
N THR A 182 -21.22 18.28 -13.20
CA THR A 182 -21.61 17.26 -14.19
C THR A 182 -22.44 16.14 -13.58
N GLN A 183 -22.54 16.08 -12.24
CA GLN A 183 -23.20 15.00 -11.50
C GLN A 183 -22.63 13.62 -11.88
N GLU A 184 -21.31 13.54 -12.01
CA GLU A 184 -20.61 12.33 -12.48
C GLU A 184 -19.35 12.06 -11.65
N TRP A 185 -19.02 10.77 -11.53
CA TRP A 185 -17.74 10.33 -11.00
C TRP A 185 -16.67 10.39 -12.09
N VAL A 186 -15.61 11.15 -11.84
CA VAL A 186 -14.43 11.20 -12.71
C VAL A 186 -13.26 10.45 -12.08
N ILE A 187 -12.46 9.80 -12.92
CA ILE A 187 -11.25 9.11 -12.47
C ILE A 187 -10.18 10.16 -12.22
N TYR A 188 -9.72 10.26 -10.97
CA TYR A 188 -8.64 11.15 -10.56
C TYR A 188 -7.27 10.46 -10.68
N LEU A 189 -7.20 9.20 -10.24
CA LEU A 189 -6.00 8.36 -10.27
C LEU A 189 -6.41 6.92 -10.56
N ASN A 190 -5.58 6.17 -11.27
CA ASN A 190 -5.64 4.72 -11.38
C ASN A 190 -4.33 4.04 -10.92
N VAL A 191 -4.45 2.77 -10.54
CA VAL A 191 -3.36 1.87 -10.18
C VAL A 191 -3.69 0.51 -10.84
N PRO A 192 -2.84 -0.01 -11.74
CA PRO A 192 -1.54 0.55 -12.17
C PRO A 192 -1.74 1.81 -13.04
N ALA A 193 -0.77 2.73 -12.99
CA ALA A 193 -0.80 3.92 -13.84
C ALA A 193 -0.25 3.63 -15.25
N ASP A 194 0.76 2.76 -15.32
CA ASP A 194 1.42 2.36 -16.56
C ASP A 194 2.00 0.94 -16.46
N ASN A 195 2.67 0.48 -17.52
CA ASN A 195 3.24 -0.87 -17.58
C ASN A 195 4.38 -1.10 -16.56
N CYS A 196 5.10 -0.07 -16.13
CA CYS A 196 6.20 -0.18 -15.17
C CYS A 196 5.74 -0.48 -13.73
N ASP A 197 4.44 -0.34 -13.45
CA ASP A 197 3.87 -0.73 -12.16
C ASP A 197 3.69 -2.25 -12.00
N ASN A 198 3.76 -3.00 -13.10
CA ASN A 198 3.75 -4.47 -13.05
C ASN A 198 4.92 -4.99 -12.23
N TYR A 199 4.60 -5.78 -11.21
CA TYR A 199 5.58 -6.28 -10.26
C TYR A 199 6.61 -7.17 -10.95
N LYS A 200 7.90 -6.87 -10.71
CA LYS A 200 9.06 -7.58 -11.28
C LYS A 200 9.20 -7.55 -12.81
N LEU A 201 8.57 -6.60 -13.51
CA LEU A 201 8.67 -6.50 -14.98
C LEU A 201 10.12 -6.55 -15.51
N CYS A 202 11.05 -5.80 -14.90
CA CYS A 202 12.45 -5.72 -15.36
C CYS A 202 13.43 -6.65 -14.62
N GLY A 203 12.94 -7.56 -13.77
CA GLY A 203 13.77 -8.45 -12.97
C GLY A 203 14.67 -7.73 -11.95
N ALA A 204 15.62 -8.47 -11.36
CA ALA A 204 16.54 -7.94 -10.35
C ALA A 204 17.53 -6.94 -10.96
N TYR A 205 17.80 -5.81 -10.27
CA TYR A 205 18.71 -4.75 -10.73
C TYR A 205 18.38 -4.12 -12.10
N GLY A 206 17.18 -4.38 -12.64
CA GLY A 206 16.62 -3.66 -13.77
C GLY A 206 15.71 -2.52 -13.30
N SER A 207 15.70 -1.41 -14.04
CA SER A 207 14.75 -0.31 -13.84
C SER A 207 13.82 -0.17 -15.05
N CYS A 208 12.56 0.12 -14.78
CA CYS A 208 11.58 0.41 -15.81
C CYS A 208 11.44 1.92 -16.02
N ASN A 209 11.43 2.35 -17.28
CA ASN A 209 11.24 3.73 -17.68
C ASN A 209 10.33 3.79 -18.91
N ILE A 210 9.11 4.29 -18.75
CA ILE A 210 8.13 4.41 -19.83
C ILE A 210 8.56 5.32 -20.98
N ALA A 211 9.51 6.24 -20.75
CA ALA A 211 10.04 7.14 -21.77
C ALA A 211 11.10 6.49 -22.65
N LYS A 212 11.51 5.25 -22.35
CA LYS A 212 12.53 4.49 -23.09
C LYS A 212 11.93 3.31 -23.84
N SER A 213 12.59 2.92 -24.92
CA SER A 213 12.31 1.71 -25.70
C SER A 213 13.62 0.96 -25.97
N PRO A 214 13.82 -0.24 -25.38
CA PRO A 214 12.92 -0.97 -24.48
C PRO A 214 12.71 -0.24 -23.13
N SER A 215 11.57 -0.49 -22.48
CA SER A 215 11.23 0.17 -21.20
C SER A 215 12.10 -0.32 -20.04
N CYS A 216 12.66 -1.52 -20.12
CA CYS A 216 13.58 -2.04 -19.11
C CYS A 216 15.05 -1.84 -19.51
N GLU A 217 15.82 -1.33 -18.55
CA GLU A 217 17.27 -1.19 -18.65
C GLU A 217 17.93 -1.68 -17.36
N CYS A 218 19.19 -2.10 -17.44
CA CYS A 218 19.98 -2.40 -16.25
C CYS A 218 20.42 -1.08 -15.59
N LEU A 219 20.44 -1.07 -14.26
CA LEU A 219 21.09 0.00 -13.50
C LEU A 219 22.56 0.15 -13.94
N ASP A 220 23.13 1.35 -13.78
CA ASP A 220 24.55 1.58 -14.11
C ASP A 220 25.47 0.57 -13.39
N LYS A 221 26.52 0.10 -14.06
CA LYS A 221 27.40 -0.99 -13.62
C LYS A 221 26.75 -2.38 -13.51
N PHE A 222 25.53 -2.54 -14.01
CA PHE A 222 24.91 -3.85 -14.23
C PHE A 222 24.76 -4.13 -15.73
N GLU A 223 24.62 -5.41 -16.07
CA GLU A 223 24.38 -5.89 -17.43
C GLU A 223 23.35 -7.04 -17.44
N PRO A 224 22.66 -7.29 -18.57
CA PRO A 224 21.66 -8.34 -18.64
C PRO A 224 22.25 -9.70 -18.27
N LYS A 225 21.56 -10.42 -17.38
CA LYS A 225 21.96 -11.79 -17.01
C LYS A 225 21.88 -12.75 -18.19
N ASP A 226 20.87 -12.54 -19.04
CA ASP A 226 20.64 -13.26 -20.28
C ASP A 226 20.43 -12.23 -21.41
N PRO A 227 21.51 -11.87 -22.14
CA PRO A 227 21.43 -10.88 -23.21
C PRO A 227 20.49 -11.28 -24.36
N GLU A 228 20.37 -12.57 -24.66
CA GLU A 228 19.53 -13.03 -25.76
C GLU A 228 18.05 -12.84 -25.45
N SER A 229 17.63 -13.21 -24.22
CA SER A 229 16.26 -13.01 -23.75
C SER A 229 15.95 -11.53 -23.57
N TRP A 230 16.92 -10.73 -23.12
CA TRP A 230 16.77 -9.28 -22.94
C TRP A 230 16.42 -8.56 -24.25
N VAL A 231 17.05 -8.93 -25.36
CA VAL A 231 16.77 -8.37 -26.70
C VAL A 231 15.36 -8.75 -27.18
N ARG A 232 14.82 -9.88 -26.72
CA ARG A 232 13.46 -10.34 -27.02
C ARG A 232 12.38 -9.79 -26.07
N ALA A 233 12.75 -8.80 -25.23
CA ALA A 233 11.89 -8.24 -24.20
C ALA A 233 11.48 -9.21 -23.08
N ASP A 234 12.22 -10.32 -22.91
CA ASP A 234 12.13 -11.16 -21.71
C ASP A 234 13.17 -10.69 -20.69
N TRP A 235 12.70 -9.85 -19.76
CA TRP A 235 13.52 -9.23 -18.73
C TRP A 235 13.46 -9.96 -17.38
N LEU A 236 12.80 -11.13 -17.30
CA LEU A 236 12.55 -11.84 -16.04
C LEU A 236 13.84 -12.22 -15.31
N SER A 237 14.89 -12.55 -16.05
CA SER A 237 16.22 -12.87 -15.52
C SER A 237 16.93 -11.67 -14.87
N GLY A 238 16.47 -10.45 -15.14
CA GLY A 238 17.07 -9.22 -14.65
C GLY A 238 18.51 -9.02 -15.12
N CYS A 239 19.25 -8.30 -14.28
CA CYS A 239 20.63 -7.90 -14.51
C CYS A 239 21.55 -8.45 -13.42
N ILE A 240 22.84 -8.52 -13.74
CA ILE A 240 23.92 -8.89 -12.82
C ILE A 240 24.96 -7.77 -12.79
N ARG A 241 25.75 -7.71 -11.71
CA ARG A 241 26.85 -6.75 -11.62
C ARG A 241 27.91 -7.09 -12.68
N LYS A 242 28.45 -6.06 -13.34
CA LYS A 242 29.62 -6.22 -14.23
C LYS A 242 30.87 -6.67 -13.46
N THR A 243 30.95 -6.31 -12.18
CA THR A 243 32.08 -6.64 -11.29
C THR A 243 31.56 -7.24 -9.99
N ASN A 244 32.15 -8.36 -9.57
CA ASN A 244 31.82 -9.00 -8.29
C ASN A 244 32.26 -8.14 -7.10
N LEU A 245 31.42 -8.11 -6.07
CA LEU A 245 31.69 -7.47 -4.78
C LEU A 245 32.77 -8.23 -4.01
N SER A 246 33.64 -7.52 -3.30
CA SER A 246 34.64 -8.12 -2.41
C SER A 246 34.29 -7.99 -0.92
N CYS A 247 33.17 -7.32 -0.60
CA CYS A 247 32.73 -6.88 0.73
C CYS A 247 33.68 -5.85 1.38
N GLN A 248 34.99 -6.06 1.28
CA GLN A 248 36.01 -5.09 1.66
C GLN A 248 36.31 -4.16 0.49
N GLY A 249 36.21 -2.84 0.74
CA GLY A 249 36.51 -1.81 -0.25
C GLY A 249 35.39 -1.54 -1.27
N ASP A 250 34.23 -2.18 -1.11
CA ASP A 250 33.04 -1.84 -1.91
C ASP A 250 32.53 -0.44 -1.52
N VAL A 251 31.92 0.25 -2.49
CA VAL A 251 31.34 1.59 -2.36
C VAL A 251 29.87 1.55 -2.73
N PHE A 252 29.13 2.62 -2.44
CA PHE A 252 27.75 2.75 -2.91
C PHE A 252 27.62 3.77 -4.03
N LEU A 253 26.88 3.40 -5.08
CA LEU A 253 26.45 4.35 -6.10
C LEU A 253 25.03 4.83 -5.84
N LYS A 254 24.84 6.14 -5.95
CA LYS A 254 23.54 6.80 -5.78
C LYS A 254 22.70 6.67 -7.05
N TYR A 255 21.46 6.23 -6.87
CA TYR A 255 20.42 6.24 -7.90
C TYR A 255 19.27 7.12 -7.44
N SER A 256 18.94 8.12 -8.25
CA SER A 256 17.89 9.09 -8.00
C SER A 256 16.71 8.89 -8.95
N GLY A 257 15.52 9.32 -8.54
CA GLY A 257 14.32 9.25 -9.38
C GLY A 257 13.80 7.83 -9.59
N ILE A 258 14.14 6.89 -8.71
CA ILE A 258 13.69 5.50 -8.78
C ILE A 258 12.66 5.19 -7.70
N LYS A 259 11.64 4.39 -8.08
CA LYS A 259 10.76 3.72 -7.13
C LYS A 259 11.59 2.74 -6.30
N LEU A 260 11.52 2.87 -4.97
CA LEU A 260 12.34 2.06 -4.07
C LEU A 260 12.06 0.57 -4.28
N PRO A 261 13.08 -0.31 -4.18
CA PRO A 261 12.90 -1.75 -4.36
C PRO A 261 11.96 -2.36 -3.30
N ASP A 262 11.64 -3.63 -3.49
CA ASP A 262 10.89 -4.43 -2.52
C ASP A 262 11.58 -4.39 -1.15
N ALA A 263 10.81 -4.14 -0.09
CA ALA A 263 11.35 -3.91 1.25
C ALA A 263 11.03 -5.02 2.25
N ARG A 264 10.50 -6.17 1.79
CA ARG A 264 10.28 -7.35 2.65
C ARG A 264 11.55 -7.85 3.33
N HIS A 265 12.70 -7.66 2.69
CA HIS A 265 14.01 -8.09 3.21
C HIS A 265 14.89 -6.92 3.65
N THR A 266 14.28 -5.85 4.15
CA THR A 266 14.99 -4.66 4.62
C THR A 266 14.95 -4.52 6.13
N ARG A 267 15.93 -3.82 6.67
CA ARG A 267 15.97 -3.37 8.06
C ARG A 267 15.80 -1.86 8.08
N HIS A 268 15.09 -1.36 9.08
CA HIS A 268 14.94 0.06 9.30
C HIS A 268 15.34 0.39 10.73
N ASN A 269 16.01 1.53 10.90
CA ASN A 269 16.37 2.08 12.18
C ASN A 269 16.38 3.60 12.04
N GLU A 270 15.44 4.27 12.69
CA GLU A 270 15.26 5.72 12.59
C GLU A 270 16.32 6.50 13.37
N SER A 271 17.05 5.84 14.27
CA SER A 271 18.09 6.46 15.10
C SER A 271 19.44 6.61 14.40
N LEU A 272 19.68 5.86 13.32
CA LEU A 272 20.93 5.93 12.57
C LEU A 272 20.86 7.06 11.56
N THR A 273 21.98 7.71 11.27
CA THR A 273 22.19 8.61 10.12
C THR A 273 22.46 7.81 8.83
N LEU A 274 22.42 8.47 7.67
CA LEU A 274 22.72 7.80 6.38
C LEU A 274 24.15 7.24 6.36
N GLU A 275 25.12 7.97 6.90
CA GLU A 275 26.52 7.52 6.94
C GLU A 275 26.70 6.35 7.90
N GLU A 276 25.99 6.33 9.03
CA GLU A 276 25.98 5.18 9.95
C GLU A 276 25.32 3.97 9.30
N CYS A 277 24.20 4.15 8.61
CA CYS A 277 23.52 3.08 7.87
C CYS A 277 24.42 2.51 6.76
N ARG A 278 25.15 3.37 6.03
CA ARG A 278 26.16 2.92 5.05
C ARG A 278 27.28 2.15 5.73
N ALA A 279 27.82 2.63 6.85
CA ALA A 279 28.89 1.96 7.58
C ALA A 279 28.44 0.58 8.11
N GLU A 280 27.21 0.45 8.61
CA GLU A 280 26.64 -0.84 9.00
C GLU A 280 26.47 -1.78 7.81
N CYS A 281 25.97 -1.27 6.68
CA CYS A 281 25.79 -2.05 5.47
C CYS A 281 27.14 -2.56 4.92
N LEU A 282 28.21 -1.75 4.93
CA LEU A 282 29.55 -2.20 4.52
C LEU A 282 30.13 -3.29 5.43
N ARG A 283 29.73 -3.35 6.70
CA ARG A 283 30.14 -4.42 7.62
C ARG A 283 29.39 -5.74 7.36
N ASN A 284 28.28 -5.70 6.63
CA ASN A 284 27.45 -6.86 6.32
C ASN A 284 27.55 -7.20 4.83
N CYS A 285 28.33 -8.24 4.49
CA CYS A 285 28.56 -8.65 3.09
C CYS A 285 27.30 -9.06 2.33
N SER A 286 26.19 -9.33 3.02
CA SER A 286 24.88 -9.62 2.39
C SER A 286 24.06 -8.37 2.11
N CYS A 287 24.49 -7.20 2.60
CA CYS A 287 23.80 -5.95 2.39
C CYS A 287 24.03 -5.44 0.96
N THR A 288 22.95 -5.22 0.21
CA THR A 288 23.03 -4.89 -1.22
C THR A 288 22.71 -3.43 -1.52
N TYR A 289 21.97 -2.75 -0.64
CA TYR A 289 21.63 -1.34 -0.78
C TYR A 289 21.29 -0.69 0.57
N THR A 290 21.46 0.62 0.64
CA THR A 290 20.95 1.49 1.70
C THR A 290 20.03 2.55 1.11
N ARG A 291 19.15 3.11 1.93
CA ARG A 291 18.33 4.26 1.55
C ARG A 291 18.30 5.27 2.67
N TRP A 292 17.96 6.50 2.33
CA TRP A 292 17.64 7.53 3.29
C TRP A 292 16.51 8.40 2.76
N THR A 293 15.62 8.82 3.66
CA THR A 293 14.51 9.74 3.36
C THR A 293 14.91 11.15 3.78
N TRP A 294 15.16 12.03 2.82
CA TRP A 294 15.30 13.48 3.06
C TRP A 294 14.10 14.20 2.46
N ALA A 295 13.60 15.22 3.17
CA ALA A 295 12.59 16.20 2.75
C ALA A 295 12.34 16.23 1.22
N SER A 296 11.34 15.48 0.75
CA SER A 296 10.84 15.38 -0.65
C SER A 296 11.66 14.60 -1.69
N GLN A 297 12.87 14.11 -1.39
CA GLN A 297 13.67 13.28 -2.31
C GLN A 297 13.90 11.87 -1.76
N VAL A 298 13.69 10.88 -2.65
CA VAL A 298 13.97 9.47 -2.35
C VAL A 298 15.13 9.02 -3.20
N ASP A 299 16.25 8.75 -2.53
CA ASP A 299 17.46 8.21 -3.15
C ASP A 299 17.72 6.79 -2.61
N ALA A 300 18.13 5.89 -3.52
CA ALA A 300 18.62 4.57 -3.14
C ALA A 300 20.08 4.41 -3.56
N PHE A 301 20.85 3.80 -2.66
CA PHE A 301 22.29 3.65 -2.79
C PHE A 301 22.62 2.15 -2.88
N PHE A 302 23.06 1.66 -4.04
CA PHE A 302 23.37 0.24 -4.23
C PHE A 302 24.88 -0.02 -4.16
N GLY A 303 25.26 -1.11 -3.48
CA GLY A 303 26.65 -1.51 -3.30
C GLY A 303 27.28 -1.98 -4.61
N LEU A 304 28.44 -1.42 -4.94
CA LEU A 304 29.24 -1.60 -6.15
C LEU A 304 30.74 -1.56 -5.83
N ARG A 305 31.57 -1.99 -6.78
CA ARG A 305 33.01 -1.78 -6.75
C ARG A 305 33.39 -0.67 -7.72
N THR A 306 34.25 0.27 -7.31
CA THR A 306 34.84 1.29 -8.22
C THR A 306 35.75 0.64 -9.25
#